data_AF-A0A427HH40-F1
#
_entry.id   AF-A0A427HH40-F1
#
_cell.length_a   1.000
_cell.length_b   1.000
_cell.length_c   1.000
_cell.angle_alpha   90.00
_cell.angle_beta   90.00
_cell.angle_gamma   90.00
#
_symmetry.space_group_name_H-M   'P 1'
#
loop_
_entity.id
_entity.type
_entity.pdbx_description
1 polymer ?
#
loop_
_entity_poly.entity_id
_entity_poly.type
_entity_poly.pdbx_seq_one_letter_code
_entity_poly.pdbx_strand_id
1 'polypeptide(L)'
;MILHLDTLSTLFLTVICLLMGIHLKKRIEWLQRFCIPSPVIGGFLVSLIIWGLKSFNLAEINFDTSLQTFLMVAFFTTIGIDGSFRILKSGGRLLFIYLFICWFVVIFQDTFGAGLAHLLGVDPVIGIMAGGVSLTGGHGGAAAFGGMAEGLGVQSATVAAIAAATFGLITGSLLGGPIATFLIKKFNVQIKADENVERVQVPETIAGKIESIDAHAFLKMLALVLGIMVIGQLASAQFTKATGFSLPSYVGAMIIAIVIRNINDQVELFRINQKSVDLISEVSLGLFLTMAMMSLKIWELKAVALPLFTILLAQVIILILLVVFVIFRLLGKNYDAAVMCAGLMGHGLGATPNAMANMSSVCERYKQVSMKAFMIVPLSGAVLIDLVGIPYHTWLINILS
;
A
#
# COMPACT_ATOMS: atom_id res chain seq x y z
N MET A 1 -8.35 33.45 12.30
CA MET A 1 -9.03 32.71 13.40
C MET A 1 -8.55 31.27 13.37
N ILE A 2 -8.17 30.68 14.50
CA ILE A 2 -7.79 29.25 14.56
C ILE A 2 -8.96 28.46 15.14
N LEU A 3 -9.47 27.49 14.41
CA LEU A 3 -10.55 26.59 14.81
C LEU A 3 -9.95 25.24 15.20
N HIS A 4 -10.15 24.83 16.44
CA HIS A 4 -9.75 23.52 16.93
C HIS A 4 -10.97 22.60 16.95
N LEU A 5 -10.91 21.52 16.17
CA LEU A 5 -11.94 20.48 16.17
C LEU A 5 -11.49 19.34 17.08
N ASP A 6 -12.34 18.99 18.02
CA ASP A 6 -12.12 17.88 18.94
C ASP A 6 -12.20 16.52 18.21
N THR A 7 -11.86 15.45 18.93
CA THR A 7 -11.80 14.10 18.36
C THR A 7 -13.14 13.67 17.76
N LEU A 8 -14.26 13.98 18.41
CA LEU A 8 -15.60 13.59 17.96
C LEU A 8 -15.99 14.34 16.68
N SER A 9 -15.79 15.66 16.63
CA SER A 9 -16.09 16.46 15.44
C SER A 9 -15.18 16.07 14.27
N THR A 10 -13.91 15.80 14.54
CA THR A 10 -12.94 15.33 13.55
C THR A 10 -13.35 13.98 12.97
N LEU A 11 -13.75 13.02 13.82
CA LEU A 11 -14.24 11.72 13.36
C LEU A 11 -15.52 11.85 12.52
N PHE A 12 -16.48 12.66 12.98
CA PHE A 12 -17.71 12.92 12.23
C PHE A 12 -17.40 13.48 10.84
N LEU A 13 -16.55 14.52 10.76
CA LEU A 13 -16.14 15.09 9.49
C LEU A 13 -15.43 14.06 8.61
N THR A 14 -14.55 13.23 9.20
CA THR A 14 -13.86 12.14 8.50
C THR A 14 -14.82 11.18 7.82
N VAL A 15 -15.87 10.74 8.52
CA VAL A 15 -16.88 9.85 7.95
C VAL A 15 -17.61 10.54 6.80
N ILE A 16 -18.02 11.81 6.97
CA ILE A 16 -18.69 12.57 5.91
C ILE A 16 -17.79 12.72 4.68
N CYS A 17 -16.50 13.05 4.87
CA CYS A 17 -15.53 13.15 3.80
C CYS A 17 -15.33 11.83 3.07
N LEU A 18 -15.22 10.73 3.80
CA LEU A 18 -15.09 9.40 3.22
C LEU A 18 -16.31 9.04 2.36
N LEU A 19 -17.53 9.26 2.89
CA LEU A 19 -18.78 9.04 2.17
C LEU A 19 -18.88 9.91 0.91
N MET A 20 -18.46 11.18 1.00
CA MET A 20 -18.39 12.07 -0.15
C MET A 20 -17.41 11.55 -1.21
N GLY A 21 -16.23 11.09 -0.79
CA GLY A 21 -15.24 10.47 -1.68
C GLY A 21 -15.79 9.23 -2.39
N ILE A 22 -16.53 8.37 -1.67
CA ILE A 22 -17.20 7.20 -2.25
C ILE A 22 -18.23 7.63 -3.29
N HIS A 23 -19.04 8.66 -2.98
CA HIS A 23 -20.06 9.17 -3.89
C HIS A 23 -19.44 9.76 -5.17
N LEU A 24 -18.41 10.59 -5.03
CA LEU A 24 -17.72 11.22 -6.15
C LEU A 24 -17.00 10.19 -7.02
N LYS A 25 -16.32 9.21 -6.41
CA LYS A 25 -15.71 8.10 -7.14
C LYS A 25 -16.73 7.37 -8.01
N LYS A 26 -17.95 7.12 -7.52
CA LYS A 26 -19.02 6.48 -8.29
C LYS A 26 -19.53 7.31 -9.48
N ARG A 27 -19.44 8.64 -9.40
CA ARG A 27 -19.92 9.56 -10.43
C ARG A 27 -18.89 9.90 -11.49
N ILE A 28 -17.61 9.92 -11.13
CA ILE A 28 -16.53 10.40 -12.01
C ILE A 28 -15.73 9.19 -12.51
N GLU A 29 -15.95 8.83 -13.79
CA GLU A 29 -15.30 7.68 -14.43
C GLU A 29 -13.78 7.74 -14.36
N TRP A 30 -13.19 8.93 -14.51
CA TRP A 30 -11.74 9.14 -14.42
C TRP A 30 -11.17 8.66 -13.07
N LEU A 31 -11.85 8.94 -11.96
CA LEU A 31 -11.42 8.51 -10.62
C LEU A 31 -11.46 6.98 -10.46
N GLN A 32 -12.43 6.32 -11.10
CA GLN A 32 -12.51 4.86 -11.11
C GLN A 32 -11.42 4.24 -11.99
N ARG A 33 -11.23 4.81 -13.19
CA ARG A 33 -10.27 4.35 -14.19
C ARG A 33 -8.84 4.37 -13.67
N PHE A 34 -8.48 5.35 -12.85
CA PHE A 34 -7.16 5.47 -12.21
C PHE A 34 -7.09 4.87 -10.80
N CYS A 35 -8.13 4.13 -10.40
CA CYS A 35 -8.21 3.45 -9.10
C CYS A 35 -7.97 4.38 -7.89
N ILE A 36 -8.30 5.68 -8.00
CA ILE A 36 -8.06 6.64 -6.92
C ILE A 36 -8.90 6.23 -5.69
N PRO A 37 -8.30 6.11 -4.48
CA PRO A 37 -9.03 5.71 -3.28
C PRO A 37 -10.06 6.76 -2.85
N SER A 38 -11.21 6.30 -2.37
CA SER A 38 -12.26 7.19 -1.83
C SER A 38 -11.76 8.10 -0.68
N PRO A 39 -10.93 7.61 0.27
CA PRO A 39 -10.35 8.45 1.32
C PRO A 39 -9.53 9.63 0.77
N VAL A 40 -8.78 9.37 -0.31
CA VAL A 40 -7.93 10.36 -0.99
C VAL A 40 -8.81 11.44 -1.62
N ILE A 41 -9.85 11.05 -2.36
CA ILE A 41 -10.77 11.99 -3.00
C ILE A 41 -11.43 12.90 -1.95
N GLY A 42 -12.03 12.30 -0.91
CA GLY A 42 -12.76 13.03 0.11
C GLY A 42 -11.89 13.94 0.96
N GLY A 43 -10.79 13.41 1.50
CA GLY A 43 -9.89 14.18 2.35
C GLY A 43 -9.09 15.24 1.60
N PHE A 44 -8.67 14.97 0.36
CA PHE A 44 -7.96 15.96 -0.46
C PHE A 44 -8.85 17.17 -0.76
N LEU A 45 -10.13 16.97 -1.06
CA LEU A 45 -11.08 18.08 -1.24
C LEU A 45 -11.16 18.98 -0.01
N VAL A 46 -11.19 18.39 1.19
CA VAL A 46 -11.17 19.18 2.44
C VAL A 46 -9.86 19.92 2.62
N SER A 47 -8.72 19.28 2.35
CA SER A 47 -7.42 19.95 2.44
C SER A 47 -7.30 21.13 1.47
N LEU A 48 -7.91 21.06 0.27
CA LEU A 48 -8.00 22.19 -0.67
C LEU A 48 -8.86 23.34 -0.12
N ILE A 49 -9.99 23.04 0.50
CA ILE A 49 -10.85 24.05 1.13
C ILE A 49 -10.09 24.77 2.25
N ILE A 50 -9.39 24.00 3.11
CA ILE A 50 -8.58 24.55 4.20
C ILE A 50 -7.44 25.40 3.67
N TRP A 51 -6.76 24.93 2.63
CA TRP A 51 -5.71 25.71 1.97
C TRP A 51 -6.25 27.03 1.41
N GLY A 52 -7.45 27.02 0.82
CA GLY A 52 -8.14 28.24 0.36
C GLY A 52 -8.43 29.19 1.53
N LEU A 53 -9.05 28.71 2.60
CA LEU A 53 -9.35 29.51 3.80
C LEU A 53 -8.10 30.14 4.40
N LYS A 54 -7.00 29.37 4.48
CA LYS A 54 -5.71 29.83 4.97
C LYS A 54 -5.10 30.90 4.04
N SER A 55 -5.15 30.68 2.72
CA SER A 55 -4.58 31.60 1.73
C SER A 55 -5.26 32.98 1.73
N PHE A 56 -6.55 33.03 2.08
CA PHE A 56 -7.30 34.29 2.26
C PHE A 56 -7.26 34.82 3.70
N ASN A 57 -6.46 34.24 4.60
CA ASN A 57 -6.39 34.58 6.02
C ASN A 57 -7.74 34.54 6.77
N LEU A 58 -8.69 33.72 6.28
CA LEU A 58 -10.04 33.62 6.85
C LEU A 58 -10.02 32.75 8.11
N ALA A 59 -9.48 31.54 8.01
CA ALA A 59 -9.41 30.58 9.10
C ALA A 59 -8.26 29.58 8.91
N GLU A 60 -7.74 29.08 10.03
CA GLU A 60 -6.85 27.92 10.10
C GLU A 60 -7.54 26.85 10.95
N ILE A 61 -7.66 25.63 10.41
CA ILE A 61 -8.36 24.53 11.06
C ILE A 61 -7.34 23.50 11.54
N ASN A 62 -7.40 23.18 12.83
CA ASN A 62 -6.60 22.14 13.46
C ASN A 62 -7.51 21.00 13.90
N PHE A 63 -7.22 19.80 13.41
CA PHE A 63 -7.94 18.59 13.75
C PHE A 63 -7.21 17.85 14.88
N ASP A 64 -7.98 17.32 15.83
CA ASP A 64 -7.47 16.27 16.72
C ASP A 64 -7.49 14.92 16.00
N THR A 65 -6.31 14.48 15.55
CA THR A 65 -6.12 13.23 14.80
C THR A 65 -5.74 12.05 15.69
N SER A 66 -6.00 12.09 17.01
CA SER A 66 -5.63 11.01 17.94
C SER A 66 -6.14 9.62 17.52
N LEU A 67 -7.33 9.54 16.89
CA LEU A 67 -7.89 8.29 16.37
C LEU A 67 -7.15 7.74 15.13
N GLN A 68 -6.47 8.60 14.36
CA GLN A 68 -5.75 8.20 13.15
C GLN A 68 -4.71 7.12 13.48
N THR A 69 -3.91 7.31 14.53
CA THR A 69 -2.89 6.34 14.94
C THR A 69 -3.52 5.01 15.33
N PHE A 70 -4.62 5.03 16.08
CA PHE A 70 -5.32 3.81 16.49
C PHE A 70 -5.82 3.01 15.29
N LEU A 71 -6.48 3.67 14.34
CA LEU A 71 -7.02 3.06 13.12
C LEU A 71 -5.90 2.56 12.20
N MET A 72 -4.79 3.29 12.10
CA MET A 72 -3.61 2.86 11.35
C MET A 72 -3.01 1.58 11.93
N VAL A 73 -2.83 1.49 13.25
CA VAL A 73 -2.32 0.27 13.89
C VAL A 73 -3.28 -0.90 13.68
N ALA A 74 -4.60 -0.67 13.74
CA ALA A 74 -5.60 -1.70 13.42
C ALA A 74 -5.46 -2.21 11.97
N PHE A 75 -5.32 -1.31 11.00
CA PHE A 75 -5.13 -1.66 9.59
C PHE A 75 -3.90 -2.54 9.38
N PHE A 76 -2.71 -2.11 9.83
CA PHE A 76 -1.49 -2.91 9.67
C PHE A 76 -1.51 -4.21 10.49
N THR A 77 -2.25 -4.26 11.60
CA THR A 77 -2.50 -5.52 12.32
C THR A 77 -3.25 -6.51 11.45
N THR A 78 -4.29 -6.07 10.71
CA THR A 78 -5.02 -6.94 9.78
C THR A 78 -4.14 -7.44 8.64
N ILE A 79 -3.27 -6.60 8.07
CA ILE A 79 -2.27 -7.02 7.07
C ILE A 79 -1.39 -8.14 7.64
N GLY A 80 -0.94 -8.01 8.89
CA GLY A 80 -0.14 -9.05 9.53
C GLY A 80 -0.91 -10.36 9.78
N ILE A 81 -2.22 -10.30 10.03
CA ILE A 81 -3.09 -11.50 10.14
C ILE A 81 -3.21 -12.22 8.79
N ASP A 82 -3.09 -11.51 7.67
CA ASP A 82 -3.10 -12.11 6.34
C ASP A 82 -1.74 -12.73 5.96
N GLY A 83 -0.67 -12.39 6.69
CA GLY A 83 0.70 -12.86 6.47
C GLY A 83 0.92 -14.30 6.90
N SER A 84 0.51 -15.28 6.09
CA SER A 84 0.66 -16.71 6.37
C SER A 84 1.76 -17.40 5.53
N PHE A 85 2.72 -18.04 6.20
CA PHE A 85 3.74 -18.89 5.57
C PHE A 85 3.14 -20.15 4.92
N ARG A 86 1.99 -20.63 5.41
CA ARG A 86 1.28 -21.74 4.76
C ARG A 86 0.78 -21.30 3.38
N ILE A 87 0.22 -20.10 3.29
CA ILE A 87 -0.21 -19.50 2.02
C ILE A 87 1.01 -19.30 1.10
N LEU A 88 2.12 -18.77 1.63
CA LEU A 88 3.37 -18.61 0.86
C LEU A 88 3.87 -19.94 0.29
N LYS A 89 3.86 -21.03 1.07
CA LYS A 89 4.28 -22.36 0.60
C LYS A 89 3.32 -22.95 -0.44
N SER A 90 2.04 -22.56 -0.42
CA SER A 90 1.03 -23.10 -1.35
C SER A 90 1.16 -22.59 -2.79
N GLY A 91 1.84 -21.47 -3.03
CA GLY A 91 1.92 -20.84 -4.36
C GLY A 91 2.96 -21.39 -5.33
N GLY A 92 3.69 -22.44 -4.95
CA GLY A 92 4.65 -23.11 -5.82
C GLY A 92 5.85 -22.24 -6.21
N ARG A 93 6.67 -22.73 -7.15
CA ARG A 93 7.96 -22.11 -7.50
C ARG A 93 7.81 -20.70 -8.07
N LEU A 94 6.79 -20.47 -8.89
CA LEU A 94 6.58 -19.18 -9.56
C LEU A 94 6.19 -18.06 -8.58
N LEU A 95 5.42 -18.38 -7.52
CA LEU A 95 5.11 -17.42 -6.46
C LEU A 95 6.40 -16.91 -5.80
N PHE A 96 7.30 -17.82 -5.41
CA PHE A 96 8.57 -17.43 -4.79
C PHE A 96 9.40 -16.54 -5.71
N ILE A 97 9.53 -16.90 -6.99
CA ILE A 97 10.28 -16.08 -7.97
C ILE A 97 9.70 -14.67 -8.04
N TYR A 98 8.38 -14.55 -8.19
CA TYR A 98 7.71 -13.26 -8.28
C TYR A 98 7.82 -12.46 -6.97
N LEU A 99 7.70 -13.11 -5.82
CA LEU A 99 7.85 -12.47 -4.52
C LEU A 99 9.26 -11.91 -4.31
N PHE A 100 10.31 -12.66 -4.66
CA PHE A 100 11.68 -12.15 -4.61
C PHE A 100 11.89 -10.95 -5.54
N ILE A 101 11.21 -10.93 -6.69
CA ILE A 101 11.20 -9.77 -7.58
C ILE A 101 10.53 -8.58 -6.88
N CYS A 102 9.38 -8.77 -6.22
CA CYS A 102 8.72 -7.72 -5.45
C CYS A 102 9.62 -7.16 -4.34
N TRP A 103 10.26 -8.03 -3.55
CA TRP A 103 11.21 -7.62 -2.50
C TRP A 103 12.41 -6.88 -3.06
N PHE A 104 12.96 -7.33 -4.18
CA PHE A 104 14.03 -6.61 -4.86
C PHE A 104 13.57 -5.22 -5.31
N VAL A 105 12.39 -5.11 -5.92
CA VAL A 105 11.84 -3.83 -6.42
C VAL A 105 11.63 -2.84 -5.28
N VAL A 106 11.01 -3.26 -4.17
CA VAL A 106 10.76 -2.34 -3.03
C VAL A 106 12.07 -1.86 -2.40
N ILE A 107 13.03 -2.75 -2.17
CA ILE A 107 14.36 -2.41 -1.64
C ILE A 107 15.07 -1.45 -2.61
N PHE A 108 15.05 -1.77 -3.90
CA PHE A 108 15.66 -0.94 -4.93
C PHE A 108 15.04 0.45 -4.99
N GLN A 109 13.70 0.56 -4.99
CA GLN A 109 13.02 1.84 -5.08
C GLN A 109 13.36 2.76 -3.91
N ASP A 110 13.41 2.25 -2.68
CA ASP A 110 13.77 3.10 -1.53
C ASP A 110 15.23 3.54 -1.58
N THR A 111 16.17 2.61 -1.84
CA THR A 111 17.59 2.94 -1.94
C THR A 111 17.87 3.89 -3.09
N PHE A 112 17.28 3.65 -4.25
CA PHE A 112 17.42 4.50 -5.42
C PHE A 112 16.80 5.88 -5.18
N GLY A 113 15.62 5.92 -4.57
CA GLY A 113 14.93 7.16 -4.19
C GLY A 113 15.77 7.99 -3.23
N ALA A 114 16.26 7.38 -2.14
CA ALA A 114 17.11 8.03 -1.16
C ALA A 114 18.41 8.58 -1.78
N GLY A 115 19.08 7.78 -2.62
CA GLY A 115 20.28 8.21 -3.32
C GLY A 115 20.03 9.38 -4.27
N LEU A 116 18.92 9.36 -5.02
CA LEU A 116 18.58 10.44 -5.94
C LEU A 116 18.15 11.72 -5.21
N ALA A 117 17.43 11.60 -4.10
CA ALA A 117 17.10 12.73 -3.22
C ALA A 117 18.37 13.42 -2.71
N HIS A 118 19.35 12.65 -2.24
CA HIS A 118 20.65 13.17 -1.81
C HIS A 118 21.37 13.94 -2.94
N LEU A 119 21.37 13.39 -4.17
CA LEU A 119 21.97 14.05 -5.34
C LEU A 119 21.24 15.36 -5.74
N LEU A 120 19.94 15.44 -5.48
CA LEU A 120 19.12 16.62 -5.75
C LEU A 120 19.15 17.65 -4.61
N GLY A 121 19.91 17.38 -3.54
CA GLY A 121 20.06 18.29 -2.40
C GLY A 121 18.84 18.37 -1.49
N VAL A 122 17.96 17.35 -1.52
CA VAL A 122 16.84 17.21 -0.57
C VAL A 122 17.10 16.05 0.38
N ASP A 123 16.37 16.04 1.49
CA ASP A 123 16.48 14.99 2.51
C ASP A 123 16.28 13.58 1.88
N PRO A 124 17.21 12.62 2.10
CA PRO A 124 17.11 11.27 1.56
C PRO A 124 15.79 10.56 1.89
N VAL A 125 15.19 10.87 3.05
CA VAL A 125 13.90 10.29 3.47
C VAL A 125 12.76 10.73 2.55
N ILE A 126 12.81 11.93 1.97
CA ILE A 126 11.86 12.34 0.91
C ILE A 126 12.00 11.43 -0.32
N GLY A 127 13.21 10.98 -0.61
CA GLY A 127 13.49 9.96 -1.63
C GLY A 127 12.88 8.60 -1.33
N ILE A 128 12.93 8.17 -0.07
CA ILE A 128 12.25 6.95 0.42
C ILE A 128 10.73 7.12 0.28
N MET A 129 10.19 8.28 0.67
CA MET A 129 8.77 8.60 0.51
C MET A 129 8.34 8.58 -0.96
N ALA A 130 9.24 8.90 -1.90
CA ALA A 130 9.03 8.80 -3.34
C ALA A 130 9.38 7.42 -3.93
N GLY A 131 9.77 6.47 -3.08
CA GLY A 131 10.18 5.10 -3.44
C GLY A 131 9.12 4.08 -3.06
N GLY A 132 9.57 2.93 -2.52
CA GLY A 132 8.74 1.78 -2.20
C GLY A 132 7.61 2.09 -1.22
N VAL A 133 7.85 2.96 -0.24
CA VAL A 133 6.81 3.41 0.73
C VAL A 133 5.51 3.82 0.05
N SER A 134 5.60 4.57 -1.06
CA SER A 134 4.44 5.12 -1.76
C SER A 134 4.13 4.40 -3.07
N LEU A 135 5.17 3.99 -3.82
CA LEU A 135 5.04 3.33 -5.11
C LEU A 135 4.70 1.85 -5.00
N THR A 136 4.90 1.21 -3.85
CA THR A 136 4.44 -0.17 -3.59
C THR A 136 3.45 -0.24 -2.42
N GLY A 137 3.69 0.53 -1.36
CA GLY A 137 2.82 0.57 -0.18
C GLY A 137 1.53 1.39 -0.36
N GLY A 138 1.42 2.13 -1.46
CA GLY A 138 0.26 2.97 -1.78
C GLY A 138 -0.01 4.05 -0.72
N HIS A 139 -1.24 4.57 -0.70
CA HIS A 139 -1.62 5.67 0.20
C HIS A 139 -1.60 5.28 1.68
N GLY A 140 -1.88 4.02 2.01
CA GLY A 140 -1.82 3.52 3.38
C GLY A 140 -0.40 3.56 3.94
N GLY A 141 0.57 3.03 3.18
CA GLY A 141 2.00 3.13 3.50
C GLY A 141 2.48 4.58 3.54
N ALA A 142 2.15 5.36 2.51
CA ALA A 142 2.53 6.77 2.42
C ALA A 142 2.09 7.60 3.63
N ALA A 143 0.84 7.47 4.09
CA ALA A 143 0.34 8.19 5.25
C ALA A 143 0.99 7.71 6.56
N ALA A 144 1.29 6.41 6.68
CA ALA A 144 1.87 5.82 7.89
C ALA A 144 3.36 6.16 8.07
N PHE A 145 4.16 5.96 7.02
CA PHE A 145 5.60 6.22 7.06
C PHE A 145 5.92 7.70 6.89
N GLY A 146 5.08 8.47 6.20
CA GLY A 146 5.16 9.93 6.19
C GLY A 146 5.06 10.51 7.61
N GLY A 147 4.05 10.07 8.37
CA GLY A 147 3.88 10.49 9.76
C GLY A 147 5.03 10.04 10.67
N MET A 148 5.60 8.85 10.42
CA MET A 148 6.81 8.40 11.12
C MET A 148 8.01 9.31 10.83
N ALA A 149 8.27 9.62 9.56
CA ALA A 149 9.38 10.47 9.14
C ALA A 149 9.25 11.90 9.69
N GLU A 150 8.04 12.47 9.70
CA GLU A 150 7.77 13.76 10.34
C GLU A 150 8.01 13.72 11.85
N GLY A 151 7.65 12.62 12.52
CA GLY A 151 7.94 12.39 13.93
C GLY A 151 9.45 12.30 14.23
N LEU A 152 10.27 11.98 13.23
CA LEU A 152 11.73 11.96 13.31
C LEU A 152 12.38 13.28 12.83
N GLY A 153 11.58 14.28 12.44
CA GLY A 153 12.06 15.62 12.09
C GLY A 153 12.11 15.93 10.58
N VAL A 154 11.77 14.97 9.71
CA VAL A 154 11.75 15.18 8.26
C VAL A 154 10.47 15.92 7.86
N GLN A 155 10.60 17.21 7.58
CA GLN A 155 9.45 18.05 7.23
C GLN A 155 8.85 17.64 5.88
N SER A 156 7.53 17.79 5.76
CA SER A 156 6.76 17.54 4.52
C SER A 156 6.78 16.10 4.01
N ALA A 157 7.29 15.14 4.79
CA ALA A 157 7.39 13.75 4.37
C ALA A 157 6.02 13.13 4.05
N THR A 158 5.00 13.41 4.87
CA THR A 158 3.62 12.92 4.64
C THR A 158 3.07 13.44 3.32
N VAL A 159 3.20 14.75 3.07
CA VAL A 159 2.69 15.38 1.85
C VAL A 159 3.42 14.86 0.61
N ALA A 160 4.74 14.69 0.69
CA ALA A 160 5.55 14.12 -0.39
C ALA A 160 5.17 12.66 -0.69
N ALA A 161 5.00 11.83 0.33
CA ALA A 161 4.63 10.43 0.20
C ALA A 161 3.25 10.28 -0.47
N ILE A 162 2.25 11.05 -0.02
CA ILE A 162 0.90 10.96 -0.56
C ILE A 162 0.83 11.46 -2.01
N ALA A 163 1.58 12.51 -2.33
CA ALA A 163 1.73 12.98 -3.71
C ALA A 163 2.37 11.89 -4.58
N ALA A 164 3.44 11.25 -4.10
CA ALA A 164 4.10 10.13 -4.75
C ALA A 164 3.15 8.94 -4.98
N ALA A 165 2.38 8.54 -3.98
CA ALA A 165 1.42 7.44 -4.09
C ALA A 165 0.34 7.73 -5.15
N THR A 166 -0.14 8.97 -5.22
CA THR A 166 -1.14 9.38 -6.22
C THR A 166 -0.55 9.40 -7.63
N PHE A 167 0.64 9.98 -7.80
CA PHE A 167 1.37 9.94 -9.07
C PHE A 167 1.62 8.50 -9.52
N GLY A 168 2.04 7.66 -8.58
CA GLY A 168 2.21 6.24 -8.75
C GLY A 168 0.93 5.59 -9.31
N LEU A 169 -0.19 5.65 -8.58
CA LEU A 169 -1.42 4.98 -9.02
C LEU A 169 -1.81 5.35 -10.46
N ILE A 170 -1.68 6.63 -10.82
CA ILE A 170 -1.98 7.11 -12.17
C ILE A 170 -1.01 6.49 -13.18
N THR A 171 0.30 6.61 -12.94
CA THR A 171 1.31 6.09 -13.88
C THR A 171 1.30 4.56 -13.99
N GLY A 172 1.14 3.84 -12.87
CA GLY A 172 1.00 2.39 -12.84
C GLY A 172 -0.22 1.89 -13.62
N SER A 173 -1.37 2.57 -13.49
CA SER A 173 -2.58 2.25 -14.27
C SER A 173 -2.42 2.54 -15.76
N LEU A 174 -1.64 3.58 -16.13
CA LEU A 174 -1.41 3.93 -17.54
C LEU A 174 -0.44 2.97 -18.23
N LEU A 175 0.58 2.49 -17.52
CA LEU A 175 1.73 1.84 -18.13
C LEU A 175 1.62 0.32 -18.22
N GLY A 176 0.87 -0.35 -17.33
CA GLY A 176 0.86 -1.81 -17.28
C GLY A 176 0.39 -2.47 -18.59
N GLY A 177 -0.76 -2.04 -19.12
CA GLY A 177 -1.29 -2.55 -20.40
C GLY A 177 -0.36 -2.30 -21.61
N PRO A 178 0.11 -1.06 -21.83
CA PRO A 178 1.07 -0.75 -22.90
C PRO A 178 2.39 -1.51 -22.80
N ILE A 179 2.98 -1.64 -21.60
CA ILE A 179 4.23 -2.39 -21.38
C ILE A 179 4.03 -3.87 -21.74
N ALA A 180 2.96 -4.50 -21.25
CA ALA A 180 2.67 -5.90 -21.57
C ALA A 180 2.44 -6.12 -23.08
N THR A 181 1.71 -5.20 -23.72
CA THR A 181 1.49 -5.23 -25.18
C THR A 181 2.81 -5.11 -25.93
N PHE A 182 3.70 -4.21 -25.49
CA PHE A 182 5.03 -4.04 -26.07
C PHE A 182 5.85 -5.33 -25.95
N LEU A 183 5.86 -5.96 -24.77
CA LEU A 183 6.59 -7.22 -24.54
C LEU A 183 6.07 -8.35 -25.45
N ILE A 184 4.75 -8.53 -25.52
CA ILE A 184 4.12 -9.56 -26.37
C ILE A 184 4.51 -9.37 -27.83
N LYS A 185 4.43 -8.13 -28.35
CA LYS A 185 4.77 -7.83 -29.75
C LYS A 185 6.27 -7.91 -30.03
N LYS A 186 7.10 -7.34 -29.16
CA LYS A 186 8.56 -7.27 -29.38
C LYS A 186 9.21 -8.65 -29.38
N PHE A 187 8.72 -9.56 -28.54
CA PHE A 187 9.26 -10.91 -28.38
C PHE A 187 8.44 -11.99 -29.11
N ASN A 188 7.43 -11.63 -29.91
CA ASN A 188 6.55 -12.55 -30.62
C ASN A 188 6.00 -13.67 -29.71
N VAL A 189 5.57 -13.27 -28.51
CA VAL A 189 5.08 -14.20 -27.49
C VAL A 189 3.83 -14.90 -27.99
N GLN A 190 3.79 -16.24 -27.91
CA GLN A 190 2.58 -16.98 -28.21
C GLN A 190 1.51 -16.66 -27.17
N ILE A 191 0.31 -16.26 -27.64
CA ILE A 191 -0.84 -15.92 -26.80
C ILE A 191 -1.49 -17.23 -26.34
N LYS A 192 -0.81 -17.92 -25.42
CA LYS A 192 -1.26 -19.14 -24.75
C LYS A 192 -0.95 -18.99 -23.28
N ALA A 193 -1.99 -19.04 -22.45
CA ALA A 193 -1.82 -19.20 -21.01
C ALA A 193 -1.49 -20.66 -20.71
N ASP A 194 -0.59 -20.91 -19.77
CA ASP A 194 -0.25 -22.27 -19.40
C ASP A 194 -1.36 -22.88 -18.53
N GLU A 195 -2.03 -23.91 -19.08
CA GLU A 195 -3.12 -24.64 -18.42
C GLU A 195 -2.62 -25.52 -17.26
N ASN A 196 -1.32 -25.86 -17.23
CA ASN A 196 -0.68 -26.49 -16.08
C ASN A 196 -0.42 -25.43 -15.02
N VAL A 197 -1.48 -24.93 -14.42
CA VAL A 197 -1.39 -24.44 -13.05
C VAL A 197 -0.94 -25.66 -12.24
N GLU A 198 0.36 -25.77 -11.90
CA GLU A 198 0.75 -26.51 -10.68
C GLU A 198 -0.27 -26.08 -9.65
N ARG A 199 -1.20 -26.97 -9.27
CA ARG A 199 -2.38 -26.60 -8.49
C ARG A 199 -1.88 -25.82 -7.30
N VAL A 200 -1.95 -24.49 -7.39
CA VAL A 200 -1.81 -23.62 -6.24
C VAL A 200 -3.03 -24.02 -5.47
N GLN A 201 -2.85 -24.96 -4.54
CA GLN A 201 -3.87 -25.35 -3.61
C GLN A 201 -4.00 -24.15 -2.70
N VAL A 202 -4.68 -23.12 -3.19
CA VAL A 202 -5.27 -22.05 -2.39
C VAL A 202 -6.03 -22.83 -1.32
N PRO A 203 -5.53 -22.90 -0.07
CA PRO A 203 -6.12 -23.77 0.92
C PRO A 203 -7.62 -23.47 1.01
N GLU A 204 -8.48 -24.47 1.24
CA GLU A 204 -9.94 -24.26 1.37
C GLU A 204 -10.29 -23.21 2.45
N THR A 205 -9.35 -22.87 3.33
CA THR A 205 -9.46 -21.74 4.26
C THR A 205 -9.48 -20.36 3.60
N ILE A 206 -9.09 -20.24 2.32
CA ILE A 206 -9.18 -19.03 1.47
C ILE A 206 -10.37 -19.11 0.51
N ALA A 207 -10.76 -20.33 0.07
CA ALA A 207 -12.04 -20.56 -0.58
C ALA A 207 -13.15 -20.54 0.48
N GLY A 208 -13.37 -19.35 1.05
CA GLY A 208 -14.26 -19.15 2.19
C GLY A 208 -15.57 -19.92 2.00
N LYS A 209 -15.80 -20.92 2.85
CA LYS A 209 -17.17 -21.23 3.23
C LYS A 209 -17.81 -19.88 3.52
N ILE A 210 -18.99 -19.64 2.96
CA ILE A 210 -19.75 -18.41 3.18
C ILE A 210 -20.10 -18.38 4.67
N GLU A 211 -19.17 -17.92 5.51
CA GLU A 211 -19.46 -17.51 6.86
C GLU A 211 -20.08 -16.13 6.71
N SER A 212 -21.32 -15.99 7.16
CA SER A 212 -21.97 -14.69 7.29
C SER A 212 -21.20 -13.85 8.30
N ILE A 213 -21.08 -12.55 8.03
CA ILE A 213 -20.64 -11.61 9.07
C ILE A 213 -21.82 -11.48 10.04
N ASP A 214 -21.68 -12.07 11.22
CA ASP A 214 -22.55 -11.79 12.37
C ASP A 214 -21.77 -10.96 13.40
N ALA A 215 -22.50 -10.20 14.24
CA ALA A 215 -21.95 -9.39 15.31
C ALA A 215 -21.00 -10.18 16.22
N HIS A 216 -21.30 -11.45 16.51
CA HIS A 216 -20.42 -12.28 17.33
C HIS A 216 -19.09 -12.60 16.65
N ALA A 217 -19.12 -12.95 15.36
CA ALA A 217 -17.90 -13.22 14.58
C ALA A 217 -17.04 -11.96 14.45
N PHE A 218 -17.70 -10.82 14.19
CA PHE A 218 -17.04 -9.52 14.12
C PHE A 218 -16.38 -9.14 15.46
N LEU A 219 -17.11 -9.24 16.58
CA LEU A 219 -16.57 -8.92 17.91
C LEU A 219 -15.37 -9.80 18.29
N LYS A 220 -15.38 -11.08 17.92
CA LYS A 220 -14.23 -11.98 18.14
C LYS A 220 -13.00 -11.52 17.36
N MET A 221 -13.16 -11.19 16.08
CA MET A 221 -12.03 -10.71 15.26
C MET A 221 -11.56 -9.33 15.71
N LEU A 222 -12.48 -8.45 16.10
CA LEU A 222 -12.14 -7.15 16.68
C LEU A 222 -11.34 -7.31 17.98
N ALA A 223 -11.78 -8.18 18.89
CA ALA A 223 -11.05 -8.46 20.13
C ALA A 223 -9.65 -9.03 19.86
N LEU A 224 -9.51 -9.92 18.87
CA LEU A 224 -8.22 -10.44 18.43
C LEU A 224 -7.31 -9.31 17.93
N VAL A 225 -7.80 -8.48 17.00
CA VAL A 225 -7.05 -7.34 16.44
C VAL A 225 -6.61 -6.40 17.58
N LEU A 226 -7.53 -5.99 18.45
CA LEU A 226 -7.22 -5.11 19.59
C LEU A 226 -6.18 -5.72 20.55
N GLY A 227 -6.29 -7.01 20.86
CA GLY A 227 -5.33 -7.71 21.70
C GLY A 227 -3.92 -7.69 21.09
N ILE A 228 -3.82 -7.93 19.77
CA ILE A 228 -2.55 -7.87 19.05
C ILE A 228 -1.99 -6.44 19.03
N MET A 229 -2.84 -5.42 18.81
CA MET A 229 -2.43 -4.02 18.83
C MET A 229 -1.80 -3.63 20.17
N VAL A 230 -2.41 -4.04 21.29
CA VAL A 230 -1.87 -3.77 22.64
C VAL A 230 -0.50 -4.40 22.82
N ILE A 231 -0.35 -5.69 22.47
CA ILE A 231 0.92 -6.40 22.59
C ILE A 231 1.98 -5.75 21.69
N GLY A 232 1.61 -5.45 20.44
CA GLY A 232 2.48 -4.81 19.45
C GLY A 232 2.96 -3.43 19.88
N GLN A 233 2.08 -2.60 20.44
CA GLN A 233 2.44 -1.29 20.95
C GLN A 233 3.42 -1.38 22.13
N LEU A 234 3.17 -2.30 23.07
CA LEU A 234 4.08 -2.52 24.21
C LEU A 234 5.45 -3.01 23.75
N ALA A 235 5.48 -3.99 22.83
CA ALA A 235 6.72 -4.52 22.26
C ALA A 235 7.50 -3.43 21.52
N SER A 236 6.82 -2.61 20.71
CA SER A 236 7.42 -1.49 19.98
C SER A 236 8.03 -0.45 20.91
N ALA A 237 7.32 -0.08 21.97
CA ALA A 237 7.80 0.88 22.96
C ALA A 237 9.01 0.34 23.73
N GLN A 238 9.01 -0.94 24.11
CA GLN A 238 10.15 -1.57 24.77
C GLN A 238 11.37 -1.66 23.86
N PHE A 239 11.18 -2.06 22.60
CA PHE A 239 12.25 -2.12 21.60
C PHE A 239 12.88 -0.74 21.38
N THR A 240 12.05 0.30 21.19
CA THR A 240 12.51 1.67 20.97
C THR A 240 13.32 2.18 22.17
N LYS A 241 12.85 1.93 23.40
CA LYS A 241 13.59 2.30 24.62
C LYS A 241 14.92 1.57 24.77
N ALA A 242 14.99 0.31 24.35
CA ALA A 242 16.18 -0.52 24.52
C ALA A 242 17.28 -0.24 23.47
N THR A 243 16.88 0.09 22.24
CA THR A 243 17.81 0.22 21.10
C THR A 243 18.07 1.66 20.67
N GLY A 244 17.21 2.60 21.07
CA GLY A 244 17.19 3.96 20.52
C GLY A 244 16.61 4.05 19.11
N PHE A 245 16.26 2.92 18.49
CA PHE A 245 15.72 2.84 17.14
C PHE A 245 14.19 2.96 17.19
N SER A 246 13.63 3.94 16.47
CA SER A 246 12.18 4.18 16.45
C SER A 246 11.46 3.07 15.71
N LEU A 247 10.76 2.21 16.46
CA LEU A 247 9.87 1.19 15.92
C LEU A 247 8.42 1.65 16.11
N PRO A 248 7.71 2.04 15.04
CA PRO A 248 6.32 2.47 15.15
C PRO A 248 5.41 1.34 15.64
N SER A 249 4.38 1.70 16.41
CA SER A 249 3.43 0.74 16.98
C SER A 249 2.73 -0.13 15.94
N TYR A 250 2.44 0.41 14.75
CA TYR A 250 1.81 -0.33 13.66
C TYR A 250 2.72 -1.41 13.07
N VAL A 251 4.04 -1.15 13.01
CA VAL A 251 5.04 -2.13 12.55
C VAL A 251 5.14 -3.26 13.57
N GLY A 252 5.27 -2.95 14.86
CA GLY A 252 5.33 -4.00 15.87
C GLY A 252 4.02 -4.80 15.97
N ALA A 253 2.86 -4.15 15.86
CA ALA A 253 1.58 -4.86 15.84
C ALA A 253 1.46 -5.79 14.63
N MET A 254 1.91 -5.37 13.44
CA MET A 254 1.96 -6.23 12.25
C MET A 254 2.89 -7.44 12.45
N ILE A 255 4.10 -7.25 13.00
CA ILE A 255 5.03 -8.35 13.26
C ILE A 255 4.42 -9.36 14.24
N ILE A 256 3.82 -8.88 15.34
CA ILE A 256 3.14 -9.74 16.31
C ILE A 256 1.96 -10.46 15.68
N ALA A 257 1.19 -9.79 14.82
CA ALA A 257 0.09 -10.41 14.06
C ALA A 257 0.57 -11.54 13.16
N ILE A 258 1.68 -11.35 12.43
CA ILE A 258 2.30 -12.39 11.59
C ILE A 258 2.70 -13.60 12.46
N VAL A 259 3.35 -13.37 13.60
CA VAL A 259 3.75 -14.44 14.53
C VAL A 259 2.51 -15.22 15.01
N ILE A 260 1.50 -14.51 15.49
CA ILE A 260 0.26 -15.12 15.99
C ILE A 260 -0.47 -15.89 14.88
N ARG A 261 -0.55 -15.31 13.67
CA ARG A 261 -1.16 -15.97 12.52
C ARG A 261 -0.48 -17.30 12.21
N ASN A 262 0.84 -17.31 12.17
CA ASN A 262 1.59 -18.50 11.78
C ASN A 262 1.63 -19.58 12.87
N ILE A 263 1.59 -19.19 14.15
CA ILE A 263 1.34 -20.14 15.25
C ILE A 263 -0.06 -20.74 15.12
N ASN A 264 -1.07 -19.89 14.88
CA ASN A 264 -2.46 -20.34 14.76
C ASN A 264 -2.69 -21.24 13.53
N ASP A 265 -1.99 -21.01 12.42
CA ASP A 265 -2.05 -21.91 11.27
C ASP A 265 -1.59 -23.33 11.63
N GLN A 266 -0.62 -23.48 12.54
CA GLN A 266 -0.09 -24.81 12.93
C GLN A 266 -0.93 -25.50 14.00
N VAL A 267 -1.40 -24.74 15.00
CA VAL A 267 -2.03 -25.29 16.21
C VAL A 267 -3.57 -25.20 16.14
N GLU A 268 -4.12 -24.38 15.25
CA GLU A 268 -5.57 -24.15 15.06
C GLU A 268 -6.29 -23.73 16.35
N LEU A 269 -5.64 -22.87 17.16
CA LEU A 269 -6.14 -22.38 18.45
C LEU A 269 -7.48 -21.63 18.33
N PHE A 270 -7.67 -20.88 17.25
CA PHE A 270 -8.90 -20.15 16.97
C PHE A 270 -9.18 -20.06 15.46
N ARG A 271 -10.46 -19.93 15.12
CA ARG A 271 -10.90 -19.73 13.73
C ARG A 271 -10.86 -18.26 13.37
N ILE A 272 -10.16 -17.92 12.28
CA ILE A 272 -10.08 -16.57 11.73
C ILE A 272 -11.22 -16.41 10.72
N ASN A 273 -12.15 -15.50 11.00
CA ASN A 273 -13.20 -15.12 10.05
C ASN A 273 -12.65 -14.02 9.13
N GLN A 274 -12.18 -14.41 7.94
CA GLN A 274 -11.51 -13.49 7.01
C GLN A 274 -12.37 -12.29 6.65
N LYS A 275 -13.66 -12.47 6.38
CA LYS A 275 -14.57 -11.35 6.03
C LYS A 275 -14.65 -10.27 7.12
N SER A 276 -14.60 -10.67 8.39
CA SER A 276 -14.60 -9.72 9.50
C SER A 276 -13.27 -8.98 9.60
N VAL A 277 -12.15 -9.66 9.34
CA VAL A 277 -10.81 -9.05 9.27
C VAL A 277 -10.75 -8.05 8.10
N ASP A 278 -11.23 -8.44 6.92
CA ASP A 278 -11.31 -7.58 5.74
C ASP A 278 -12.16 -6.33 6.01
N LEU A 279 -13.31 -6.48 6.70
CA LEU A 279 -14.16 -5.35 7.07
C LEU A 279 -13.45 -4.40 8.05
N ILE A 280 -12.74 -4.93 9.05
CA ILE A 280 -11.93 -4.11 9.97
C ILE A 280 -10.84 -3.37 9.17
N SER A 281 -10.16 -4.08 8.26
CA SER A 281 -9.12 -3.51 7.38
C SER A 281 -9.66 -2.36 6.54
N GLU A 282 -10.77 -2.55 5.83
CA GLU A 282 -11.35 -1.54 4.94
C GLU A 282 -11.85 -0.31 5.70
N VAL A 283 -12.55 -0.51 6.83
CA VAL A 283 -13.05 0.60 7.67
C VAL A 283 -11.90 1.37 8.30
N SER A 284 -10.92 0.68 8.86
CA SER A 284 -9.78 1.32 9.51
C SER A 284 -8.93 2.09 8.50
N LEU A 285 -8.59 1.49 7.35
CA LEU A 285 -7.91 2.15 6.24
C LEU A 285 -8.67 3.38 5.77
N GLY A 286 -9.98 3.24 5.54
CA GLY A 286 -10.82 4.32 5.05
C GLY A 286 -10.78 5.53 5.97
N LEU A 287 -10.94 5.31 7.28
CA LEU A 287 -11.00 6.37 8.27
C LEU A 287 -9.64 7.01 8.53
N PHE A 288 -8.58 6.23 8.79
CA PHE A 288 -7.27 6.82 9.11
C PHE A 288 -6.70 7.56 7.90
N LEU A 289 -6.87 7.01 6.71
CA LEU A 289 -6.36 7.65 5.51
C LEU A 289 -7.11 8.95 5.26
N THR A 290 -8.43 8.98 5.45
CA THR A 290 -9.22 10.22 5.30
C THR A 290 -8.78 11.29 6.32
N MET A 291 -8.53 10.91 7.58
CA MET A 291 -7.98 11.83 8.60
C MET A 291 -6.62 12.39 8.20
N ALA A 292 -5.73 11.53 7.71
CA ALA A 292 -4.42 11.93 7.22
C ALA A 292 -4.56 12.93 6.06
N MET A 293 -5.45 12.64 5.10
CA MET A 293 -5.67 13.47 3.92
C MET A 293 -6.25 14.84 4.24
N MET A 294 -7.26 14.92 5.11
CA MET A 294 -7.88 16.22 5.45
C MET A 294 -6.95 17.14 6.23
N SER A 295 -5.97 16.56 6.94
CA SER A 295 -4.99 17.27 7.75
C SER A 295 -3.74 17.67 6.95
N LEU A 296 -3.70 17.38 5.64
CA LEU A 296 -2.54 17.67 4.81
C LEU A 296 -2.31 19.16 4.64
N LYS A 297 -1.05 19.54 4.87
CA LYS A 297 -0.55 20.89 4.64
C LYS A 297 0.03 21.01 3.24
N ILE A 298 -0.84 21.08 2.23
CA ILE A 298 -0.45 21.06 0.80
C ILE A 298 0.62 22.13 0.48
N TRP A 299 0.59 23.27 1.18
CA TRP A 299 1.54 24.36 0.98
C TRP A 299 3.00 23.97 1.30
N GLU A 300 3.23 22.96 2.15
CA GLU A 300 4.57 22.48 2.49
C GLU A 300 5.23 21.71 1.33
N LEU A 301 4.44 21.21 0.38
CA LEU A 301 4.96 20.48 -0.79
C LEU A 301 5.81 21.38 -1.72
N LYS A 302 5.59 22.70 -1.71
CA LYS A 302 6.21 23.62 -2.67
C LYS A 302 7.74 23.55 -2.67
N ALA A 303 8.35 23.36 -1.51
CA ALA A 303 9.81 23.29 -1.37
C ALA A 303 10.42 22.02 -1.99
N VAL A 304 9.69 20.91 -1.98
CA VAL A 304 10.17 19.59 -2.42
C VAL A 304 9.55 19.13 -3.74
N ALA A 305 8.60 19.88 -4.31
CA ALA A 305 7.80 19.46 -5.47
C ALA A 305 8.65 19.10 -6.70
N LEU A 306 9.63 19.94 -7.07
CA LEU A 306 10.44 19.72 -8.27
C LEU A 306 11.42 18.53 -8.09
N PRO A 307 12.18 18.43 -6.97
CA PRO A 307 12.96 17.24 -6.67
C PRO A 307 12.10 15.96 -6.64
N LEU A 308 10.95 16.01 -5.97
CA LEU A 308 10.02 14.88 -5.88
C LEU A 308 9.57 14.40 -7.27
N PHE A 309 9.11 15.32 -8.12
CA PHE A 309 8.68 14.99 -9.47
C PHE A 309 9.81 14.37 -10.31
N THR A 310 11.04 14.88 -10.14
CA THR A 310 12.23 14.33 -10.82
C THR A 310 12.52 12.90 -10.36
N ILE A 311 12.45 12.63 -9.06
CA ILE A 311 12.63 11.28 -8.50
C ILE A 311 11.56 10.33 -9.04
N LEU A 312 10.30 10.75 -9.03
CA LEU A 312 9.19 9.93 -9.50
C LEU A 312 9.28 9.57 -10.99
N LEU A 313 9.70 10.51 -11.84
CA LEU A 313 9.97 10.21 -13.25
C LEU A 313 11.11 9.20 -13.41
N ALA A 314 12.18 9.35 -12.64
CA ALA A 314 13.30 8.41 -12.65
C ALA A 314 12.85 7.01 -12.19
N GLN A 315 12.03 6.91 -11.14
CA GLN A 315 11.46 5.66 -10.63
C GLN A 315 10.62 4.94 -11.69
N VAL A 316 9.78 5.67 -12.42
CA VAL A 316 8.98 5.10 -13.51
C VAL A 316 9.87 4.57 -14.63
N ILE A 317 10.86 5.36 -15.07
CA ILE A 317 11.77 4.97 -16.14
C ILE A 317 12.56 3.73 -15.74
N ILE A 318 13.17 3.72 -14.56
CA ILE A 318 14.01 2.60 -14.13
C ILE A 318 13.19 1.32 -13.91
N LEU A 319 11.95 1.42 -13.41
CA LEU A 319 11.09 0.26 -13.28
C LEU A 319 10.69 -0.30 -14.66
N ILE A 320 10.37 0.57 -15.63
CA ILE A 320 10.13 0.13 -17.01
C ILE A 320 11.35 -0.63 -17.55
N LEU A 321 12.56 -0.09 -17.35
CA LEU A 321 13.80 -0.74 -17.78
C LEU A 321 13.99 -2.09 -17.09
N LEU A 322 13.80 -2.17 -15.77
CA LEU A 322 13.88 -3.43 -15.01
C LEU A 322 12.86 -4.45 -15.52
N VAL A 323 11.63 -4.03 -15.76
CA VAL A 323 10.56 -4.89 -16.29
C VAL A 323 10.92 -5.46 -17.66
N VAL A 324 11.34 -4.59 -18.58
CA VAL A 324 11.63 -4.97 -19.97
C VAL A 324 12.93 -5.76 -20.10
N PHE A 325 13.97 -5.39 -19.35
CA PHE A 325 15.30 -5.98 -19.50
C PHE A 325 15.58 -7.17 -18.58
N VAL A 326 14.98 -7.21 -17.39
CA VAL A 326 15.31 -8.23 -16.38
C VAL A 326 14.09 -9.11 -16.08
N ILE A 327 13.03 -8.50 -15.54
CA ILE A 327 11.93 -9.24 -14.89
C ILE A 327 11.13 -10.08 -15.88
N PHE A 328 10.83 -9.56 -17.08
CA PHE A 328 10.16 -10.35 -18.11
C PHE A 328 10.97 -11.61 -18.49
N ARG A 329 12.30 -11.55 -18.43
CA ARG A 329 13.16 -12.71 -18.69
C ARG A 329 13.13 -13.69 -17.52
N LEU A 330 13.20 -13.21 -16.29
CA LEU A 330 13.15 -14.03 -15.08
C LEU A 330 11.83 -14.80 -14.96
N LEU A 331 10.73 -14.21 -15.42
CA LEU A 331 9.40 -14.83 -15.41
C LEU A 331 9.16 -15.81 -16.59
N GLY A 332 10.14 -15.98 -17.49
CA GLY A 332 10.09 -17.01 -18.54
C GLY A 332 9.67 -16.53 -19.93
N LYS A 333 9.52 -15.22 -20.16
CA LYS A 333 9.23 -14.60 -21.48
C LYS A 333 7.97 -15.13 -22.20
N ASN A 334 6.98 -15.65 -21.47
CA ASN A 334 5.74 -16.16 -22.04
C ASN A 334 4.57 -15.18 -21.81
N TYR A 335 3.36 -15.58 -22.21
CA TYR A 335 2.17 -14.72 -22.07
C TYR A 335 1.86 -14.42 -20.61
N ASP A 336 1.95 -15.43 -19.74
CA ASP A 336 1.76 -15.26 -18.29
C ASP A 336 2.77 -14.24 -17.72
N ALA A 337 4.04 -14.31 -18.12
CA ALA A 337 5.06 -13.35 -17.73
C ALA A 337 4.71 -11.91 -18.17
N ALA A 338 4.14 -11.73 -19.36
CA ALA A 338 3.71 -10.42 -19.82
C ALA A 338 2.53 -9.87 -19.00
N VAL A 339 1.56 -10.73 -18.66
CA VAL A 339 0.44 -10.35 -17.77
C VAL A 339 0.96 -10.02 -16.37
N MET A 340 1.86 -10.84 -15.81
CA MET A 340 2.51 -10.58 -14.52
C MET A 340 3.32 -9.28 -14.53
N CYS A 341 3.99 -8.93 -15.64
CA CYS A 341 4.66 -7.65 -15.79
C CYS A 341 3.67 -6.48 -15.81
N ALA A 342 2.49 -6.64 -16.42
CA ALA A 342 1.40 -5.66 -16.34
C ALA A 342 0.95 -5.46 -14.88
N GLY A 343 0.84 -6.57 -14.16
CA GLY A 343 0.56 -6.60 -12.73
C GLY A 343 1.62 -5.85 -11.93
N LEU A 344 2.90 -6.16 -12.14
CA LEU A 344 4.03 -5.52 -11.46
C LEU A 344 4.09 -4.01 -11.73
N MET A 345 3.86 -3.56 -12.97
CA MET A 345 3.76 -2.12 -13.25
C MET A 345 2.59 -1.46 -12.51
N GLY A 346 1.51 -2.21 -12.25
CA GLY A 346 0.35 -1.73 -11.51
C GLY A 346 0.61 -1.58 -10.01
N HIS A 347 1.02 -2.66 -9.33
CA HIS A 347 1.25 -2.62 -7.88
C HIS A 347 2.62 -2.02 -7.51
N GLY A 348 3.65 -2.20 -8.33
CA GLY A 348 5.00 -1.66 -8.11
C GLY A 348 5.16 -0.18 -8.43
N LEU A 349 4.13 0.46 -8.98
CA LEU A 349 3.97 1.92 -9.00
C LEU A 349 2.69 2.34 -8.28
N GLY A 350 1.99 1.50 -7.54
CA GLY A 350 0.70 1.89 -7.01
C GLY A 350 0.20 0.96 -5.93
N ALA A 351 -0.81 0.18 -6.27
CA ALA A 351 -1.45 -0.74 -5.35
C ALA A 351 -2.00 -1.97 -6.10
N THR A 352 -2.34 -3.01 -5.35
CA THR A 352 -2.90 -4.26 -5.88
C THR A 352 -4.12 -4.08 -6.81
N PRO A 353 -5.08 -3.16 -6.56
CA PRO A 353 -6.18 -2.89 -7.49
C PRO A 353 -5.70 -2.49 -8.90
N ASN A 354 -4.60 -1.75 -9.01
CA ASN A 354 -4.03 -1.31 -10.28
C ASN A 354 -3.42 -2.49 -11.03
N ALA A 355 -2.76 -3.39 -10.30
CA ALA A 355 -2.27 -4.65 -10.88
C ALA A 355 -3.42 -5.46 -11.47
N MET A 356 -4.52 -5.60 -10.73
CA MET A 356 -5.71 -6.32 -11.18
C MET A 356 -6.31 -5.67 -12.44
N ALA A 357 -6.50 -4.35 -12.43
CA ALA A 357 -7.03 -3.62 -13.58
C ALA A 357 -6.14 -3.76 -14.83
N ASN A 358 -4.82 -3.65 -14.67
CA ASN A 358 -3.85 -3.83 -15.76
C ASN A 358 -3.88 -5.25 -16.33
N MET A 359 -3.85 -6.26 -15.46
CA MET A 359 -3.90 -7.67 -15.88
C MET A 359 -5.21 -7.98 -16.61
N SER A 360 -6.35 -7.53 -16.10
CA SER A 360 -7.65 -7.68 -16.75
C SER A 360 -7.67 -7.03 -18.13
N SER A 361 -7.19 -5.78 -18.23
CA SER A 361 -7.14 -5.07 -19.52
C SER A 361 -6.28 -5.79 -20.57
N VAL A 362 -5.15 -6.39 -20.16
CA VAL A 362 -4.32 -7.22 -21.05
C VAL A 362 -5.05 -8.50 -21.45
N CYS A 363 -5.67 -9.19 -20.50
CA CYS A 363 -6.39 -10.44 -20.77
C CYS A 363 -7.57 -10.21 -21.73
N GLU A 364 -8.36 -9.16 -21.51
CA GLU A 364 -9.47 -8.76 -22.38
C GLU A 364 -9.00 -8.44 -23.81
N ARG A 365 -7.91 -7.65 -23.93
CA ARG A 365 -7.34 -7.27 -25.23
C ARG A 365 -6.93 -8.48 -26.06
N TYR A 366 -6.32 -9.47 -25.42
CA TYR A 366 -5.78 -10.66 -26.07
C TYR A 366 -6.73 -11.86 -26.04
N LYS A 367 -7.92 -11.70 -25.45
CA LYS A 367 -8.96 -12.73 -25.30
C LYS A 367 -8.43 -14.02 -24.67
N GLN A 368 -7.51 -13.92 -23.72
CA GLN A 368 -6.92 -15.04 -23.00
C GLN A 368 -6.68 -14.65 -21.54
N VAL A 369 -7.00 -15.54 -20.61
CA VAL A 369 -6.88 -15.27 -19.16
C VAL A 369 -5.67 -16.00 -18.60
N SER A 370 -4.81 -15.27 -17.89
CA SER A 370 -3.70 -15.86 -17.13
C SER A 370 -4.10 -16.15 -15.68
N MET A 371 -4.62 -17.35 -15.41
CA MET A 371 -4.99 -17.75 -14.05
C MET A 371 -3.79 -17.67 -13.09
N LYS A 372 -2.59 -18.02 -13.57
CA LYS A 372 -1.33 -17.93 -12.80
C LYS A 372 -1.08 -16.51 -12.30
N ALA A 373 -1.18 -15.51 -13.18
CA ALA A 373 -0.95 -14.12 -12.81
C ALA A 373 -1.97 -13.63 -11.77
N PHE A 374 -3.26 -13.95 -11.96
CA PHE A 374 -4.33 -13.54 -11.04
C PHE A 374 -4.26 -14.19 -9.66
N MET A 375 -3.59 -15.33 -9.50
CA MET A 375 -3.32 -15.92 -8.19
C MET A 375 -2.05 -15.37 -7.54
N ILE A 376 -0.96 -15.26 -8.32
CA ILE A 376 0.38 -14.96 -7.77
C ILE A 376 0.55 -13.48 -7.47
N VAL A 377 0.12 -12.60 -8.39
CA VAL A 377 0.40 -11.17 -8.30
C VAL A 377 -0.29 -10.53 -7.09
N PRO A 378 -1.60 -10.75 -6.83
CA PRO A 378 -2.27 -10.11 -5.70
C PRO A 378 -1.72 -10.60 -4.36
N LEU A 379 -1.46 -11.91 -4.24
CA LEU A 379 -0.89 -12.49 -3.03
C LEU A 379 0.49 -11.91 -2.71
N SER A 380 1.33 -11.72 -3.73
CA SER A 380 2.67 -11.17 -3.56
C SER A 380 2.66 -9.66 -3.30
N GLY A 381 1.86 -8.91 -4.06
CA GLY A 381 1.85 -7.45 -4.05
C GLY A 381 1.00 -6.82 -2.95
N ALA A 382 0.09 -7.56 -2.30
CA ALA A 382 -0.74 -7.02 -1.23
C ALA A 382 -0.12 -7.22 0.16
N VAL A 383 0.28 -8.44 0.51
CA VAL A 383 0.63 -8.78 1.90
C VAL A 383 2.06 -9.27 2.04
N LEU A 384 2.52 -10.12 1.11
CA LEU A 384 3.84 -10.76 1.28
C LEU A 384 5.01 -9.81 1.00
N ILE A 385 4.81 -8.77 0.19
CA ILE A 385 5.82 -7.73 -0.03
C ILE A 385 6.16 -7.00 1.27
N ASP A 386 5.17 -6.76 2.12
CA ASP A 386 5.28 -6.02 3.39
C ASP A 386 6.13 -6.75 4.44
N LEU A 387 6.31 -8.06 4.31
CA LEU A 387 7.22 -8.84 5.16
C LEU A 387 8.67 -8.33 5.09
N VAL A 388 9.06 -7.71 3.97
CA VAL A 388 10.39 -7.15 3.76
C VAL A 388 10.33 -5.63 3.61
N GLY A 389 9.35 -5.13 2.85
CA GLY A 389 9.20 -3.69 2.57
C GLY A 389 9.10 -2.88 3.86
N ILE A 390 8.12 -3.17 4.71
CA ILE A 390 7.87 -2.40 5.93
C ILE A 390 9.09 -2.35 6.88
N PRO A 391 9.71 -3.49 7.27
CA PRO A 391 10.93 -3.44 8.06
C PRO A 391 12.07 -2.65 7.39
N TYR A 392 12.21 -2.75 6.08
CA TYR A 392 13.24 -2.03 5.33
C TYR A 392 13.00 -0.52 5.29
N HIS A 393 11.76 -0.08 5.07
CA HIS A 393 11.36 1.32 5.17
C HIS A 393 11.70 1.88 6.55
N THR A 394 11.28 1.18 7.62
CA THR A 394 11.56 1.58 9.00
C THR A 394 13.06 1.69 9.25
N TRP A 395 13.83 0.71 8.79
CA TRP A 395 15.30 0.67 8.86
C TRP A 395 15.96 1.88 8.18
N LEU A 396 15.64 2.13 6.91
CA LEU A 396 16.22 3.25 6.17
C LEU A 396 15.83 4.60 6.74
N ILE A 397 14.56 4.79 7.12
CA ILE A 397 14.09 6.07 7.69
C ILE A 397 14.89 6.41 8.95
N ASN A 398 15.04 5.48 9.89
CA ASN A 398 15.78 5.74 11.13
C ASN A 398 17.27 6.02 10.92
N ILE A 399 17.89 5.46 9.88
CA ILE A 399 19.32 5.67 9.61
C ILE A 399 19.57 7.01 8.91
N LEU A 400 18.61 7.46 8.12
CA LEU A 400 18.75 8.62 7.25
C LEU A 400 18.04 9.88 7.75
N SER A 401 17.19 9.76 8.78
CA SER A 401 16.49 10.86 9.46
C SER A 401 17.35 11.61 10.46
#